data_AF-A0A3M1ENK0-F1
#
_entry.id   AF-A0A3M1ENK0-F1
#
_cell.length_a   1.000
_cell.length_b   1.000
_cell.length_c   1.000
_cell.angle_alpha   90.00
_cell.angle_beta   90.00
_cell.angle_gamma   90.00
#
_symmetry.space_group_name_H-M   'P 1'
#
loop_
_entity.id
_entity.type
_entity.pdbx_description
1 polymer ?
#
loop_
_entity_poly.entity_id
_entity_poly.type
_entity_poly.pdbx_seq_one_letter_code
_entity_poly.pdbx_strand_id
1 'polypeptide(L)'
;MQMEYLEMEGRTVEEAIKKVCRFMDVTEDRLEIEVINSGSGTGFGAQRARIKAMLRKSPPPQAERLPEPSEAAEPPRKSRTRGSSKGKREQPRSRERRRKSRDERETVVAKALEHPEPLPEPEPFLSDDEQETEETAAPHLPLSEQSEQIKRTLAEFLEKLKFPFEIEVSEDDEQIYLNIAVSDEDASSILIGKQGETLDALQYLLTRIVHHNEEEKSEKRIVVDVASYRKRKIKSLIALARKTSQQVKRCGRPISISPMSAQDRRIIHITLERDREVRTESFGEGPLKKVVVFPTNERPPRRGNGRGRRRRSS
;
A
#
# COMPACT_ATOMS: atom_id res chain seq x y z
N MET A 1 -13.78 21.81 0.43
CA MET A 1 -13.88 22.03 -1.03
C MET A 1 -13.39 20.76 -1.71
N GLN A 2 -14.26 20.03 -2.41
CA GLN A 2 -13.84 18.92 -3.27
C GLN A 2 -12.87 19.49 -4.31
N MET A 3 -11.68 18.92 -4.42
CA MET A 3 -10.80 19.23 -5.55
C MET A 3 -11.36 18.52 -6.78
N GLU A 4 -11.87 19.29 -7.74
CA GLU A 4 -12.25 18.80 -9.06
C GLU A 4 -10.98 18.38 -9.82
N TYR A 5 -10.88 17.09 -10.13
CA TYR A 5 -9.88 16.55 -11.06
C TYR A 5 -10.58 16.13 -12.35
N LEU A 6 -9.88 16.25 -13.48
CA LEU A 6 -10.34 15.81 -14.78
C LEU A 6 -9.57 14.58 -15.24
N GLU A 7 -10.27 13.47 -15.52
CA GLU A 7 -9.66 12.26 -16.06
C GLU A 7 -9.77 12.20 -17.59
N MET A 8 -8.66 11.95 -18.28
CA MET A 8 -8.62 11.88 -19.76
C MET A 8 -7.80 10.70 -20.27
N GLU A 9 -8.23 10.12 -21.39
CA GLU A 9 -7.55 9.00 -22.05
C GLU A 9 -6.93 9.38 -23.42
N GLY A 10 -5.74 8.84 -23.69
CA GLY A 10 -4.98 9.01 -24.93
C GLY A 10 -4.37 7.70 -25.41
N ARG A 11 -3.88 7.65 -26.66
CA ARG A 11 -3.03 6.53 -27.10
C ARG A 11 -1.67 6.58 -26.41
N THR A 12 -1.21 7.77 -26.08
CA THR A 12 -0.02 8.05 -25.27
C THR A 12 -0.34 9.05 -24.18
N VAL A 13 0.51 9.12 -23.15
CA VAL A 13 0.41 10.11 -22.08
C VAL A 13 0.39 11.54 -22.65
N GLU A 14 1.29 11.83 -23.59
CA GLU A 14 1.36 13.14 -24.26
C GLU A 14 0.06 13.52 -24.99
N GLU A 15 -0.61 12.54 -25.62
CA GLU A 15 -1.90 12.79 -26.28
C GLU A 15 -2.99 13.10 -25.25
N ALA A 16 -2.97 12.42 -24.11
CA ALA A 16 -3.91 12.68 -23.02
C ALA A 16 -3.68 14.08 -22.42
N ILE A 17 -2.43 14.50 -22.21
CA ILE A 17 -2.06 15.83 -21.70
C ILE A 17 -2.56 16.92 -22.65
N LYS A 18 -2.29 16.80 -23.96
CA LYS A 18 -2.77 17.77 -24.96
C LYS A 18 -4.29 17.90 -24.99
N LYS A 19 -5.02 16.81 -24.74
CA LYS A 19 -6.49 16.86 -24.66
C LYS A 19 -6.97 17.61 -23.43
N VAL A 20 -6.32 17.42 -22.28
CA VAL A 20 -6.61 18.18 -21.06
C VAL A 20 -6.33 19.66 -21.28
N CYS A 21 -5.16 20.03 -21.83
CA CYS A 21 -4.80 21.43 -22.08
C CYS A 21 -5.83 22.14 -22.96
N ARG A 22 -6.33 21.46 -24.01
CA ARG A 22 -7.40 22.00 -24.87
C ARG A 22 -8.74 22.10 -24.18
N PHE A 23 -9.06 21.18 -23.28
CA PHE A 23 -10.34 21.16 -22.59
C PHE A 23 -10.42 22.25 -21.50
N MET A 24 -9.32 22.44 -20.77
CA MET A 24 -9.24 23.42 -19.68
C MET A 24 -8.78 24.81 -20.13
N ASP A 25 -8.43 24.98 -21.42
CA ASP A 25 -7.87 26.20 -22.01
C ASP A 25 -6.67 26.76 -21.24
N VAL A 26 -5.79 25.86 -20.81
CA VAL A 26 -4.56 26.19 -20.08
C VAL A 26 -3.36 25.46 -20.67
N THR A 27 -2.18 26.03 -20.44
CA THR A 27 -0.90 25.44 -20.82
C THR A 27 -0.45 24.40 -19.79
N GLU A 28 0.38 23.44 -20.21
CA GLU A 28 0.79 22.28 -19.40
C GLU A 28 1.47 22.65 -18.07
N ASP A 29 2.17 23.78 -18.04
CA ASP A 29 2.83 24.36 -16.86
C ASP A 29 1.87 24.75 -15.73
N ARG A 30 0.57 24.93 -16.05
CA ARG A 30 -0.48 25.24 -15.07
C ARG A 30 -1.23 24.01 -14.57
N LEU A 31 -0.89 22.83 -15.08
CA LEU A 31 -1.53 21.57 -14.72
C LEU A 31 -0.62 20.76 -13.80
N GLU A 32 -1.23 20.14 -12.81
CA GLU A 32 -0.63 19.05 -12.05
C GLU A 32 -1.21 17.75 -12.60
N ILE A 33 -0.33 16.87 -13.10
CA ILE A 33 -0.70 15.70 -13.89
C ILE A 33 -0.25 14.44 -13.17
N GLU A 34 -1.18 13.54 -12.90
CA GLU A 34 -0.94 12.22 -12.34
C GLU A 34 -1.20 11.14 -13.40
N VAL A 35 -0.17 10.37 -13.73
CA VAL A 35 -0.27 9.31 -14.76
C VAL A 35 -0.73 8.01 -14.11
N ILE A 36 -2.00 7.65 -14.32
CA ILE A 36 -2.58 6.39 -13.82
C ILE A 36 -2.07 5.21 -14.65
N ASN A 37 -2.00 5.37 -15.97
CA ASN A 37 -1.53 4.34 -16.89
C ASN A 37 -0.80 5.02 -18.05
N SER A 38 0.42 4.60 -18.34
CA SER A 38 1.24 5.16 -19.42
C SER A 38 0.86 4.66 -20.82
N GLY A 39 0.03 3.62 -20.91
CA GLY A 39 -0.34 2.97 -22.17
C GLY A 39 0.79 2.12 -22.76
N SER A 40 0.45 1.06 -23.49
CA SER A 40 1.44 0.09 -24.01
C SER A 40 1.38 -0.07 -25.53
N GLY A 41 2.35 0.54 -26.21
CA GLY A 41 2.76 0.19 -27.58
C GLY A 41 1.80 0.55 -28.73
N THR A 42 2.27 0.37 -29.96
CA THR A 42 1.50 0.59 -31.20
C THR A 42 1.16 -0.78 -31.81
N GLY A 43 0.03 -1.38 -31.41
CA GLY A 43 -0.41 -2.69 -31.90
C GLY A 43 -1.84 -3.04 -31.48
N PHE A 44 -2.44 -4.05 -32.12
CA PHE A 44 -3.76 -4.58 -31.76
C PHE A 44 -3.70 -5.15 -30.33
N GLY A 45 -4.30 -4.46 -29.37
CA GLY A 45 -4.23 -4.79 -27.93
C GLY A 45 -3.55 -3.73 -27.06
N ALA A 46 -3.12 -2.60 -27.63
CA ALA A 46 -2.50 -1.51 -26.88
C ALA A 46 -3.43 -0.95 -25.80
N GLN A 47 -2.95 -0.90 -24.56
CA GLN A 47 -3.66 -0.21 -23.48
C GLN A 47 -3.55 1.30 -23.67
N ARG A 48 -4.65 2.02 -23.47
CA ARG A 48 -4.70 3.47 -23.57
C ARG A 48 -4.07 4.11 -22.35
N ALA A 49 -3.32 5.18 -22.56
CA ALA A 49 -2.83 6.00 -21.48
C ALA A 49 -3.99 6.73 -20.78
N ARG A 50 -3.95 6.80 -19.46
CA ARG A 50 -4.93 7.49 -18.61
C ARG A 50 -4.22 8.41 -17.66
N ILE A 51 -4.69 9.65 -17.58
CA ILE A 51 -4.15 10.66 -16.67
C ILE A 51 -5.28 11.33 -15.88
N LYS A 52 -4.97 11.77 -14.66
CA LYS A 52 -5.76 12.78 -13.94
C LYS A 52 -5.02 14.11 -14.00
N ALA A 53 -5.74 15.19 -14.23
CA ALA A 53 -5.15 16.52 -14.25
C ALA A 53 -5.98 17.50 -13.42
N MET A 54 -5.29 18.43 -12.75
CA MET A 54 -5.89 19.49 -11.96
C MET A 54 -5.13 20.81 -12.11
N LEU A 55 -5.79 21.94 -11.89
CA LEU A 55 -5.16 23.26 -11.97
C LEU A 55 -4.27 23.49 -10.75
N ARG A 56 -2.98 23.77 -10.99
CA ARG A 56 -2.00 24.00 -9.93
C ARG A 56 -2.29 25.33 -9.22
N LYS A 57 -2.37 25.32 -7.88
CA LYS A 57 -2.69 26.51 -7.06
C LYS A 57 -1.53 27.50 -6.86
N SER A 58 -0.31 27.16 -7.26
CA SER A 58 0.88 28.00 -7.09
C SER A 58 1.90 27.78 -8.21
N PRO A 59 2.61 28.83 -8.65
CA PRO A 59 3.54 28.74 -9.76
C PRO A 59 4.74 27.83 -9.40
N PRO A 60 5.33 27.14 -10.39
CA PRO A 60 6.52 26.32 -10.17
C PRO A 60 7.65 27.17 -9.56
N PRO A 61 8.46 26.62 -8.62
CA PRO A 61 9.65 27.31 -8.16
C PRO A 61 10.53 27.59 -9.37
N GLN A 62 10.74 28.88 -9.66
CA GLN A 62 11.55 29.32 -10.78
C GLN A 62 12.96 28.78 -10.59
N ALA A 63 13.40 27.96 -11.55
CA ALA A 63 14.81 27.65 -11.72
C ALA A 63 15.59 28.97 -11.79
N GLU A 64 16.57 29.09 -10.91
CA GLU A 64 17.50 30.21 -10.82
C GLU A 64 18.01 30.59 -12.22
N ARG A 65 17.61 31.78 -12.67
CA ARG A 65 18.25 32.45 -13.79
C ARG A 65 19.67 32.80 -13.36
N LEU A 66 20.64 32.01 -13.82
CA LEU A 66 22.01 32.49 -13.94
C LEU A 66 21.99 33.79 -14.78
N PRO A 67 22.66 34.87 -14.35
CA PRO A 67 22.66 36.12 -15.08
C PRO A 67 23.45 35.98 -16.39
N GLU A 68 22.84 36.40 -17.49
CA GLU A 68 23.55 36.57 -18.77
C GLU A 68 24.56 37.74 -18.67
N PRO A 69 25.74 37.63 -19.30
CA PRO A 69 26.75 38.68 -19.27
C PRO A 69 26.37 39.88 -20.15
N SER A 70 26.58 41.07 -19.58
CA SER A 70 26.41 42.41 -20.14
C SER A 70 27.02 42.61 -21.53
N GLU A 71 26.27 43.34 -22.37
CA GLU A 71 26.65 43.92 -23.66
C GLU A 71 27.90 44.82 -23.59
N ALA A 72 28.77 44.72 -24.60
CA ALA A 72 29.41 45.87 -25.25
C ALA A 72 30.07 45.49 -26.59
N ALA A 73 29.70 46.25 -27.63
CA ALA A 73 30.44 46.58 -28.86
C ALA A 73 30.46 45.60 -30.07
N GLU A 74 29.68 45.96 -31.10
CA GLU A 74 29.86 45.66 -32.53
C GLU A 74 30.74 46.77 -33.21
N PRO A 75 31.13 46.73 -34.53
CA PRO A 75 31.21 45.68 -35.60
C PRO A 75 32.59 45.78 -36.35
N PRO A 76 32.87 45.40 -37.66
CA PRO A 76 32.02 44.87 -38.75
C PRO A 76 32.59 43.80 -39.75
N ARG A 77 31.63 43.06 -40.36
CA ARG A 77 31.44 42.74 -41.81
C ARG A 77 32.32 41.74 -42.62
N LYS A 78 31.59 41.09 -43.56
CA LYS A 78 31.94 40.37 -44.83
C LYS A 78 32.44 38.92 -44.64
N SER A 79 32.14 37.91 -45.46
CA SER A 79 31.37 37.76 -46.71
C SER A 79 31.19 36.26 -47.02
N ARG A 80 30.10 35.92 -47.72
CA ARG A 80 29.90 34.84 -48.73
C ARG A 80 30.98 33.74 -48.85
N THR A 81 30.57 32.46 -48.84
CA THR A 81 30.52 31.60 -50.07
C THR A 81 29.80 30.28 -49.86
N ARG A 82 29.13 29.85 -50.93
CA ARG A 82 28.54 28.53 -51.18
C ARG A 82 29.65 27.49 -51.42
N GLY A 83 29.39 26.23 -51.09
CA GLY A 83 30.23 25.10 -51.52
C GLY A 83 29.59 23.76 -51.22
N SER A 84 29.15 23.07 -52.27
CA SER A 84 28.59 21.72 -52.29
C SER A 84 29.70 20.69 -52.49
N SER A 85 29.66 19.53 -51.82
CA SER A 85 30.09 18.25 -52.43
C SER A 85 29.77 17.02 -51.57
N LYS A 86 29.12 16.05 -52.25
CA LYS A 86 28.98 14.63 -51.89
C LYS A 86 30.34 13.91 -51.75
N GLY A 87 30.40 12.85 -50.94
CA GLY A 87 31.25 11.69 -51.26
C GLY A 87 31.79 10.83 -50.11
N LYS A 88 31.15 9.66 -49.91
CA LYS A 88 31.70 8.33 -49.52
C LYS A 88 32.65 8.14 -48.32
N ARG A 89 32.09 7.42 -47.33
CA ARG A 89 32.47 6.08 -46.82
C ARG A 89 33.93 5.86 -46.37
N GLU A 90 34.11 5.70 -45.05
CA GLU A 90 34.89 4.62 -44.43
C GLU A 90 34.64 4.56 -42.89
N GLN A 91 34.39 3.35 -42.38
CA GLN A 91 34.57 2.93 -40.98
C GLN A 91 35.91 2.13 -40.96
N PRO A 92 36.60 1.84 -39.82
CA PRO A 92 36.03 1.62 -38.48
C PRO A 92 36.91 2.01 -37.26
N ARG A 93 36.38 1.68 -36.07
CA ARG A 93 37.05 1.42 -34.77
C ARG A 93 37.53 2.62 -33.92
N SER A 94 36.78 2.90 -32.86
CA SER A 94 37.25 2.69 -31.48
C SER A 94 36.05 2.81 -30.51
N ARG A 95 35.52 1.65 -30.12
CA ARG A 95 34.88 1.47 -28.81
C ARG A 95 35.94 1.79 -27.75
N GLU A 96 35.48 2.12 -26.54
CA GLU A 96 36.28 2.21 -25.30
C GLU A 96 36.75 3.61 -24.92
N ARG A 97 35.81 4.50 -24.56
CA ARG A 97 36.07 5.62 -23.61
C ARG A 97 34.84 6.35 -23.07
N ARG A 98 33.65 5.73 -23.04
CA ARG A 98 32.40 6.42 -22.64
C ARG A 98 31.59 5.73 -21.53
N ARG A 99 32.25 4.95 -20.66
CA ARG A 99 31.62 4.26 -19.53
C ARG A 99 32.02 4.77 -18.13
N LYS A 100 32.77 5.88 -18.01
CA LYS A 100 33.30 6.32 -16.72
C LYS A 100 32.73 7.63 -16.14
N SER A 101 31.61 8.14 -16.65
CA SER A 101 31.02 9.39 -16.14
C SER A 101 29.51 9.33 -15.88
N ARG A 102 28.94 8.12 -15.72
CA ARG A 102 27.51 7.92 -15.44
C ARG A 102 27.20 7.37 -14.04
N ASP A 103 28.19 6.80 -13.34
CA ASP A 103 27.99 6.20 -12.01
C ASP A 103 28.16 7.17 -10.81
N GLU A 104 28.60 8.41 -11.02
CA GLU A 104 28.89 9.32 -9.88
C GLU A 104 27.83 10.44 -9.69
N ARG A 105 26.74 10.44 -10.46
CA ARG A 105 25.60 11.35 -10.23
C ARG A 105 24.36 10.67 -9.66
N GLU A 106 24.36 9.35 -9.53
CA GLU A 106 23.28 8.60 -8.88
C GLU A 106 23.44 8.48 -7.35
N THR A 107 24.56 8.92 -6.78
CA THR A 107 24.86 8.72 -5.35
C THR A 107 24.66 9.94 -4.45
N VAL A 108 24.12 11.07 -4.95
CA VAL A 108 23.99 12.31 -4.12
C VAL A 108 22.56 12.87 -4.01
N VAL A 109 21.55 12.27 -4.64
CA VAL A 109 20.13 12.71 -4.50
C VAL A 109 19.23 11.64 -3.90
N ALA A 110 19.82 10.67 -3.18
CA ALA A 110 19.10 9.60 -2.48
C ALA A 110 19.07 9.81 -0.95
N LYS A 111 19.15 11.05 -0.45
CA LYS A 111 19.31 11.31 1.00
C LYS A 111 18.48 12.45 1.58
N ALA A 112 17.30 12.76 1.04
CA ALA A 112 16.45 13.80 1.66
C ALA A 112 14.96 13.65 1.35
N LEU A 113 14.39 12.47 1.62
CA LEU A 113 12.96 12.32 1.90
C LEU A 113 12.82 11.17 2.92
N GLU A 114 13.23 11.45 4.16
CA GLU A 114 12.90 10.63 5.32
C GLU A 114 11.37 10.61 5.44
N HIS A 115 10.76 9.53 4.97
CA HIS A 115 9.46 9.12 5.45
C HIS A 115 9.57 8.93 6.96
N PRO A 116 8.59 9.36 7.79
CA PRO A 116 8.52 8.86 9.15
C PRO A 116 8.50 7.33 9.06
N GLU A 117 9.41 6.67 9.78
CA GLU A 117 9.51 5.21 9.81
C GLU A 117 8.09 4.62 9.95
N PRO A 118 7.68 3.69 9.06
CA PRO A 118 6.43 3.00 9.25
C PRO A 118 6.47 2.38 10.64
N LEU A 119 5.42 2.64 11.43
CA LEU A 119 5.23 2.00 12.73
C LEU A 119 5.53 0.50 12.58
N PRO A 120 6.28 -0.12 13.50
CA PRO A 120 6.51 -1.56 13.45
C PRO A 120 5.15 -2.24 13.34
N GLU A 121 4.87 -2.83 12.17
CA GLU A 121 3.62 -3.55 11.96
C GLU A 121 3.60 -4.66 13.01
N PRO A 122 2.59 -4.74 13.89
CA PRO A 122 2.48 -5.86 14.82
C PRO A 122 2.52 -7.12 13.98
N GLU A 123 3.50 -7.99 14.28
CA GLU A 123 3.58 -9.27 13.62
C GLU A 123 2.24 -9.97 13.81
N PRO A 124 1.61 -10.47 12.74
CA PRO A 124 0.39 -11.22 12.90
C PRO A 124 0.71 -12.39 13.84
N PHE A 125 -0.06 -12.51 14.91
CA PHE A 125 -0.03 -13.61 15.88
C PHE A 125 -0.48 -14.90 15.18
N LEU A 126 0.32 -15.34 14.21
CA LEU A 126 0.21 -16.62 13.53
C LEU A 126 1.28 -17.50 14.14
N SER A 127 1.12 -17.81 15.42
CA SER A 127 1.72 -19.01 15.99
C SER A 127 1.07 -20.18 15.25
N ASP A 128 1.85 -20.79 14.36
CA ASP A 128 1.52 -21.95 13.52
C ASP A 128 1.42 -23.24 14.39
N ASP A 129 0.80 -23.14 15.57
CA ASP A 129 0.54 -24.24 16.49
C ASP A 129 -0.93 -24.23 16.89
N GLU A 130 -1.72 -25.03 16.16
CA GLU A 130 -2.89 -25.69 16.73
C GLU A 130 -2.39 -26.68 17.79
N GLN A 131 -2.12 -26.18 19.00
CA GLN A 131 -2.26 -26.97 20.21
C GLN A 131 -3.30 -26.29 21.08
N GLU A 132 -4.42 -27.00 21.29
CA GLU A 132 -5.19 -26.85 22.52
C GLU A 132 -4.24 -27.10 23.68
N THR A 133 -3.62 -26.04 24.19
CA THR A 133 -3.06 -26.06 25.53
C THR A 133 -4.15 -25.54 26.46
N GLU A 134 -4.64 -26.50 27.23
CA GLU A 134 -5.42 -26.31 28.44
C GLU A 134 -4.89 -25.14 29.27
N GLU A 135 -5.84 -24.46 29.93
CA GLU A 135 -5.61 -23.55 31.04
C GLU A 135 -4.53 -24.09 31.98
N THR A 136 -3.30 -23.66 31.76
CA THR A 136 -2.24 -23.76 32.76
C THR A 136 -1.74 -22.36 32.96
N ALA A 137 -2.18 -21.79 34.08
CA ALA A 137 -1.67 -20.57 34.66
C ALA A 137 -0.14 -20.67 34.76
N ALA A 138 0.56 -20.14 33.76
CA ALA A 138 2.00 -19.96 33.79
C ALA A 138 2.33 -18.92 34.89
N PRO A 139 3.49 -19.05 35.54
CA PRO A 139 3.79 -18.32 36.77
C PRO A 139 3.79 -16.83 36.50
N HIS A 140 2.80 -16.13 37.07
CA HIS A 140 2.72 -14.67 37.00
C HIS A 140 3.96 -14.08 37.67
N LEU A 141 4.88 -13.53 36.88
CA LEU A 141 5.85 -12.57 37.40
C LEU A 141 5.08 -11.46 38.12
N PRO A 142 5.63 -10.86 39.20
CA PRO A 142 4.98 -9.72 39.83
C PRO A 142 4.82 -8.62 38.79
N LEU A 143 3.61 -8.07 38.69
CA LEU A 143 3.29 -6.95 37.81
C LEU A 143 4.26 -5.80 38.09
N SER A 144 4.94 -5.31 37.05
CA SER A 144 5.82 -4.15 37.17
C SER A 144 5.02 -2.88 37.48
N GLU A 145 5.68 -1.87 38.07
CA GLU A 145 5.07 -0.54 38.24
C GLU A 145 4.57 0.04 36.91
N GLN A 146 5.25 -0.32 35.82
CA GLN A 146 4.85 0.04 34.46
C GLN A 146 3.51 -0.58 34.06
N SER A 147 3.30 -1.89 34.26
CA SER A 147 2.04 -2.53 33.85
C SER A 147 0.85 -2.00 34.65
N GLU A 148 1.04 -1.63 35.91
CA GLU A 148 0.04 -0.89 36.69
C GLU A 148 -0.23 0.51 36.13
N GLN A 149 0.81 1.26 35.76
CA GLN A 149 0.66 2.61 35.20
C GLN A 149 -0.10 2.60 33.87
N ILE A 150 0.20 1.63 33.00
CA ILE A 150 -0.52 1.43 31.73
C ILE A 150 -1.99 1.09 32.00
N LYS A 151 -2.25 0.20 32.96
CA LYS A 151 -3.62 -0.15 33.38
C LYS A 151 -4.41 1.07 33.85
N ARG A 152 -3.80 1.91 34.69
CA ARG A 152 -4.44 3.15 35.21
C ARG A 152 -4.76 4.11 34.07
N THR A 153 -3.81 4.33 33.17
CA THR A 153 -4.00 5.21 32.00
C THR A 153 -5.14 4.72 31.10
N LEU A 154 -5.20 3.40 30.85
CA LEU A 154 -6.28 2.80 30.09
C LEU A 154 -7.63 2.92 30.81
N ALA A 155 -7.67 2.71 32.14
CA ALA A 155 -8.88 2.88 32.93
C ALA A 155 -9.41 4.31 32.88
N GLU A 156 -8.57 5.32 33.05
CA GLU A 156 -8.96 6.74 32.93
C GLU A 156 -9.53 7.08 31.55
N PHE A 157 -9.02 6.43 30.50
CA PHE A 157 -9.55 6.60 29.14
C PHE A 157 -10.94 5.96 29.01
N LEU A 158 -11.11 4.73 29.49
CA LEU A 158 -12.37 3.98 29.40
C LEU A 158 -13.48 4.58 30.30
N GLU A 159 -13.13 5.13 31.46
CA GLU A 159 -14.09 5.82 32.35
C GLU A 159 -14.81 6.97 31.64
N LYS A 160 -14.13 7.69 30.75
CA LYS A 160 -14.73 8.78 29.96
C LYS A 160 -15.80 8.29 28.98
N LEU A 161 -15.79 7.01 28.64
CA LEU A 161 -16.77 6.38 27.74
C LEU A 161 -18.03 5.88 28.46
N LYS A 162 -18.04 5.87 29.80
CA LYS A 162 -19.22 5.63 30.66
C LYS A 162 -19.92 4.27 30.51
N PHE A 163 -19.17 3.19 30.27
CA PHE A 163 -19.68 1.81 30.35
C PHE A 163 -18.91 0.99 31.39
N PRO A 164 -19.48 -0.09 31.94
CA PRO A 164 -18.77 -0.98 32.87
C PRO A 164 -17.70 -1.78 32.13
N PHE A 165 -16.49 -1.83 32.68
CA PHE A 165 -15.37 -2.56 32.10
C PHE A 165 -14.50 -3.20 33.20
N GLU A 166 -13.81 -4.27 32.84
CA GLU A 166 -12.77 -4.91 33.63
C GLU A 166 -11.51 -5.01 32.76
N ILE A 167 -10.34 -4.74 33.37
CA ILE A 167 -9.05 -4.82 32.69
C ILE A 167 -8.23 -5.92 33.35
N GLU A 168 -8.00 -6.99 32.60
CA GLU A 168 -7.06 -8.05 32.93
C GLU A 168 -5.70 -7.69 32.34
N VAL A 169 -4.64 -7.84 33.14
CA VAL A 169 -3.27 -7.56 32.71
C VAL A 169 -2.43 -8.81 32.92
N SER A 170 -1.71 -9.18 31.88
CA SER A 170 -0.68 -10.21 31.94
C SER A 170 0.62 -9.65 31.37
N GLU A 171 1.72 -9.88 32.07
CA GLU A 171 3.03 -9.39 31.71
C GLU A 171 4.00 -10.57 31.56
N ASP A 172 4.72 -10.59 30.44
CA ASP A 172 5.84 -11.50 30.19
C ASP A 172 7.13 -10.67 29.94
N ASP A 173 8.22 -11.33 29.55
CA ASP A 173 9.51 -10.67 29.33
C ASP A 173 9.53 -9.78 28.07
N GLU A 174 8.65 -10.03 27.08
CA GLU A 174 8.63 -9.33 25.79
C GLU A 174 7.47 -8.34 25.63
N GLN A 175 6.37 -8.54 26.34
CA GLN A 175 5.13 -7.79 26.14
C GLN A 175 4.28 -7.66 27.41
N ILE A 176 3.51 -6.57 27.44
CA ILE A 176 2.44 -6.31 28.40
C ILE A 176 1.13 -6.42 27.64
N TYR A 177 0.33 -7.43 27.98
CA TYR A 177 -0.95 -7.71 27.35
C TYR A 177 -2.10 -7.27 28.26
N LEU A 178 -2.96 -6.40 27.73
CA LEU A 178 -4.15 -5.87 28.38
C LEU A 178 -5.39 -6.38 27.67
N ASN A 179 -6.23 -7.13 28.37
CA ASN A 179 -7.53 -7.59 27.88
C ASN A 179 -8.64 -6.79 28.56
N ILE A 180 -9.43 -6.10 27.75
CA ILE A 180 -10.61 -5.37 28.20
C ILE A 180 -11.80 -6.31 28.10
N ALA A 181 -12.33 -6.70 29.26
CA ALA A 181 -13.59 -7.41 29.38
C ALA A 181 -14.72 -6.39 29.57
N VAL A 182 -15.76 -6.48 28.74
CA VAL A 182 -16.91 -5.58 28.78
C VAL A 182 -18.17 -6.45 28.77
N SER A 183 -19.07 -6.22 29.73
CA SER A 183 -20.31 -6.99 29.82
C SER A 183 -21.35 -6.57 28.78
N ASP A 184 -21.25 -5.34 28.28
CA ASP A 184 -22.14 -4.77 27.27
C ASP A 184 -21.61 -5.02 25.85
N GLU A 185 -22.42 -5.69 25.02
CA GLU A 185 -22.08 -6.01 23.62
C GLU A 185 -21.95 -4.77 22.75
N ASP A 186 -22.75 -3.72 23.01
CA ASP A 186 -22.69 -2.48 22.24
C ASP A 186 -21.39 -1.73 22.52
N ALA A 187 -21.00 -1.67 23.80
CA ALA A 187 -19.73 -1.07 24.22
C ALA A 187 -18.52 -1.84 23.65
N SER A 188 -18.57 -3.17 23.67
CA SER A 188 -17.55 -4.03 23.04
C SER A 188 -17.43 -3.73 21.54
N SER A 189 -18.57 -3.60 20.84
CA SER A 189 -18.61 -3.28 19.41
C SER A 189 -18.02 -1.91 19.09
N ILE A 190 -18.26 -0.90 19.93
CA ILE A 190 -17.70 0.45 19.79
C ILE A 190 -16.18 0.44 19.98
N LEU A 191 -15.69 -0.24 21.02
CA LEU A 191 -14.25 -0.35 21.31
C LEU A 191 -13.48 -1.10 20.24
N ILE A 192 -14.08 -2.13 19.65
CA ILE A 192 -13.49 -2.84 18.52
C ILE A 192 -13.53 -1.93 17.28
N GLY A 193 -14.67 -1.30 17.02
CA GLY A 193 -14.89 -0.50 15.82
C GLY A 193 -14.96 -1.33 14.54
N LYS A 194 -15.00 -0.64 13.40
CA LYS A 194 -15.07 -1.31 12.10
C LYS A 194 -13.75 -2.06 11.84
N GLN A 195 -13.83 -3.38 11.67
CA GLN A 195 -12.65 -4.23 11.42
C GLN A 195 -11.52 -4.11 12.46
N GLY A 196 -11.78 -3.61 13.67
CA GLY A 196 -10.73 -3.42 14.70
C GLY A 196 -10.06 -2.04 14.68
N GLU A 197 -10.47 -1.11 13.82
CA GLU A 197 -9.83 0.22 13.67
C GLU A 197 -9.81 1.01 14.98
N THR A 198 -10.88 0.96 15.79
CA THR A 198 -10.92 1.67 17.08
C THR A 198 -9.97 1.03 18.08
N LEU A 199 -9.89 -0.30 18.12
CA LEU A 199 -8.98 -1.03 19.00
C LEU A 199 -7.52 -0.73 18.66
N ASP A 200 -7.19 -0.68 17.37
CA ASP A 200 -5.84 -0.34 16.91
C ASP A 200 -5.49 1.12 17.23
N ALA A 201 -6.43 2.04 17.06
CA ALA A 201 -6.26 3.44 17.45
C ALA A 201 -6.07 3.60 18.96
N LEU A 202 -6.85 2.88 19.77
CA LEU A 202 -6.74 2.86 21.22
C LEU A 202 -5.37 2.36 21.67
N GLN A 203 -4.92 1.23 21.12
CA GLN A 203 -3.59 0.69 21.40
C GLN A 203 -2.52 1.71 21.03
N TYR A 204 -2.58 2.30 19.84
CA TYR A 204 -1.60 3.29 19.39
C TYR A 204 -1.52 4.49 20.34
N LEU A 205 -2.67 5.04 20.74
CA LEU A 205 -2.73 6.16 21.67
C LEU A 205 -2.15 5.78 23.04
N LEU A 206 -2.53 4.62 23.56
CA LEU A 206 -2.03 4.13 24.85
C LEU A 206 -0.51 3.99 24.82
N THR A 207 0.03 3.28 23.82
CA THR A 207 1.48 3.13 23.64
C THR A 207 2.17 4.48 23.51
N ARG A 208 1.56 5.43 22.79
CA ARG A 208 2.16 6.76 22.61
C ARG A 208 2.16 7.58 23.89
N ILE A 209 1.10 7.51 24.71
CA ILE A 209 1.01 8.22 25.99
C ILE A 209 2.01 7.65 26.99
N VAL A 210 2.13 6.33 27.07
CA VAL A 210 3.06 5.64 27.99
C VAL A 210 4.49 6.00 27.64
N HIS A 211 4.88 5.86 26.37
CA HIS A 211 6.23 6.22 25.91
C HIS A 211 6.50 7.73 25.86
N HIS A 212 5.50 8.59 26.04
CA HIS A 212 5.73 10.03 26.10
C HIS A 212 6.29 10.46 27.45
N ASN A 213 5.97 9.73 28.52
CA ASN A 213 6.27 10.09 29.91
C ASN A 213 7.50 9.36 30.49
N GLU A 214 8.05 8.38 29.76
CA GLU A 214 9.22 7.63 30.20
C GLU A 214 10.49 8.09 29.47
N GLU A 215 11.51 8.52 30.22
CA GLU A 215 12.85 8.78 29.68
C GLU A 215 13.56 7.46 29.29
N GLU A 216 13.24 6.37 29.98
CA GLU A 216 13.62 5.01 29.60
C GLU A 216 12.53 4.39 28.74
N LYS A 217 12.81 4.15 27.46
CA LYS A 217 11.94 3.33 26.62
C LYS A 217 11.87 1.94 27.24
N SER A 218 10.70 1.55 27.74
CA SER A 218 10.47 0.14 28.01
C SER A 218 10.66 -0.67 26.72
N GLU A 219 11.41 -1.76 26.84
CA GLU A 219 11.62 -2.71 25.76
C GLU A 219 10.36 -3.54 25.48
N LYS A 220 9.39 -3.55 26.42
CA LYS A 220 8.21 -4.40 26.34
C LYS A 220 7.15 -3.82 25.40
N ARG A 221 6.62 -4.68 24.53
CA ARG A 221 5.56 -4.31 23.59
C ARG A 221 4.21 -4.27 24.31
N ILE A 222 3.45 -3.19 24.13
CA ILE A 222 2.10 -3.07 24.71
C ILE A 222 1.08 -3.57 23.70
N VAL A 223 0.28 -4.56 24.11
CA VAL A 223 -0.79 -5.14 23.28
C VAL A 223 -2.13 -4.98 23.99
N VAL A 224 -3.12 -4.43 23.28
CA VAL A 224 -4.48 -4.26 23.79
C VAL A 224 -5.44 -5.12 22.97
N ASP A 225 -6.27 -5.89 23.66
CA ASP A 225 -7.36 -6.66 23.06
C ASP A 225 -8.67 -6.42 23.80
N VAL A 226 -9.78 -6.64 23.11
CA VAL A 226 -11.14 -6.52 23.66
C VAL A 226 -11.83 -7.85 23.51
N ALA A 227 -12.17 -8.47 24.65
CA ALA A 227 -12.84 -9.75 24.71
C ALA A 227 -12.22 -10.80 23.77
N SER A 228 -10.88 -10.88 23.63
CA SER A 228 -10.19 -11.79 22.68
C SER A 228 -10.58 -11.61 21.19
N TYR A 229 -10.88 -10.39 20.76
CA TYR A 229 -11.27 -10.08 19.37
C TYR A 229 -10.18 -10.44 18.37
N ARG A 230 -8.91 -10.12 18.65
CA ARG A 230 -7.79 -10.39 17.73
C ARG A 230 -7.71 -11.88 17.38
N LYS A 231 -7.80 -12.77 18.38
CA LYS A 231 -7.80 -14.23 18.17
C LYS A 231 -8.97 -14.70 17.29
N ARG A 232 -10.19 -14.22 17.55
CA ARG A 232 -11.37 -14.55 16.72
C ARG A 232 -11.24 -14.04 15.29
N LYS A 233 -10.72 -12.83 15.11
CA LYS A 233 -10.50 -12.21 13.80
C LYS A 233 -9.52 -13.03 12.96
N ILE A 234 -8.39 -13.43 13.53
CA ILE A 234 -7.39 -14.28 12.87
C ILE A 234 -8.02 -15.61 12.43
N LYS A 235 -8.74 -16.31 13.33
CA LYS A 235 -9.44 -17.56 12.99
C LYS A 235 -10.43 -17.37 11.83
N SER A 236 -11.18 -16.27 11.83
CA SER A 236 -12.12 -15.94 10.75
C SER A 236 -11.42 -15.69 9.41
N LEU A 237 -10.30 -14.96 9.41
CA LEU A 237 -9.51 -14.70 8.21
C LEU A 237 -8.89 -15.97 7.63
N ILE A 238 -8.39 -16.87 8.48
CA ILE A 238 -7.87 -18.18 8.06
C ILE A 238 -8.99 -19.01 7.41
N ALA A 239 -10.17 -19.07 8.05
CA ALA A 239 -11.31 -19.79 7.51
C ALA A 239 -11.78 -19.20 6.17
N LEU A 240 -11.80 -17.87 6.05
CA LEU A 240 -12.11 -17.15 4.81
C LEU A 240 -11.10 -17.51 3.71
N ALA A 241 -9.80 -17.45 4.01
CA ALA A 241 -8.74 -17.77 3.06
C ALA A 241 -8.86 -19.21 2.54
N ARG A 242 -9.01 -20.19 3.44
CA ARG A 242 -9.20 -21.61 3.09
C ARG A 242 -10.45 -21.83 2.23
N LYS A 243 -11.57 -21.19 2.60
CA LYS A 243 -12.83 -21.25 1.84
C LYS A 243 -12.67 -20.67 0.44
N THR A 244 -12.05 -19.50 0.31
CA THR A 244 -11.81 -18.83 -0.97
C THR A 244 -10.86 -19.65 -1.84
N SER A 245 -9.78 -20.19 -1.30
CA SER A 245 -8.88 -21.11 -2.02
C SER A 245 -9.65 -22.28 -2.60
N GLN A 246 -10.48 -22.95 -1.79
CA GLN A 246 -11.26 -24.09 -2.26
C GLN A 246 -12.28 -23.72 -3.35
N GLN A 247 -12.88 -22.53 -3.28
CA GLN A 247 -13.75 -22.03 -4.34
C GLN A 247 -12.97 -21.79 -5.63
N VAL A 248 -11.80 -21.15 -5.56
CA VAL A 248 -10.91 -20.91 -6.70
C VAL A 248 -10.47 -22.21 -7.36
N LYS A 249 -10.07 -23.21 -6.57
CA LYS A 249 -9.69 -24.55 -7.07
C LYS A 249 -10.84 -25.24 -7.82
N ARG A 250 -12.08 -25.08 -7.32
CA ARG A 250 -13.28 -25.68 -7.92
C ARG A 250 -13.70 -24.97 -9.21
N CYS A 251 -13.70 -23.64 -9.22
CA CYS A 251 -14.19 -22.85 -10.35
C CYS A 251 -13.12 -22.59 -11.42
N GLY A 252 -11.85 -22.65 -11.06
CA GLY A 252 -10.73 -22.30 -11.93
C GLY A 252 -10.69 -20.81 -12.30
N ARG A 253 -11.31 -19.94 -11.51
CA ARG A 253 -11.39 -18.49 -11.75
C ARG A 253 -10.86 -17.71 -10.55
N PRO A 254 -10.23 -16.54 -10.76
CA PRO A 254 -9.80 -15.69 -9.67
C PRO A 254 -10.99 -15.18 -8.84
N ILE A 255 -10.83 -15.10 -7.52
CA ILE A 255 -11.83 -14.56 -6.60
C ILE A 255 -11.19 -13.44 -5.78
N SER A 256 -11.85 -12.28 -5.76
CA SER A 256 -11.45 -11.15 -4.91
C SER A 256 -12.12 -11.21 -3.55
N ILE A 257 -11.33 -11.02 -2.50
CA ILE A 257 -11.78 -10.83 -1.13
C ILE A 257 -12.01 -9.32 -0.91
N SER A 258 -12.89 -8.95 0.03
CA SER A 258 -13.15 -7.55 0.37
C SER A 258 -11.87 -6.79 0.80
N PRO A 259 -11.78 -5.46 0.61
CA PRO A 259 -10.68 -4.65 1.13
C PRO A 259 -10.51 -4.79 2.65
N MET A 260 -9.26 -4.77 3.11
CA MET A 260 -8.88 -4.94 4.52
C MET A 260 -7.47 -4.39 4.80
N SER A 261 -7.11 -4.30 6.08
CA SER A 261 -5.81 -3.78 6.55
C SER A 261 -4.63 -4.57 6.00
N ALA A 262 -3.43 -3.97 5.99
CA ALA A 262 -2.22 -4.66 5.54
C ALA A 262 -1.94 -5.96 6.32
N GLN A 263 -2.17 -5.93 7.64
CA GLN A 263 -2.05 -7.09 8.52
C GLN A 263 -3.03 -8.20 8.16
N ASP A 264 -4.31 -7.86 7.94
CA ASP A 264 -5.33 -8.84 7.57
C ASP A 264 -5.01 -9.48 6.21
N ARG A 265 -4.51 -8.69 5.25
CA ARG A 265 -4.05 -9.21 3.94
C ARG A 265 -2.86 -10.14 4.12
N ARG A 266 -1.89 -9.79 4.98
CA ARG A 266 -0.73 -10.63 5.29
C ARG A 266 -1.16 -11.98 5.87
N ILE A 267 -2.16 -12.01 6.76
CA ILE A 267 -2.71 -13.26 7.29
C ILE A 267 -3.22 -14.17 6.16
N ILE A 268 -3.96 -13.62 5.20
CA ILE A 268 -4.46 -14.39 4.05
C ILE A 268 -3.30 -14.89 3.17
N HIS A 269 -2.31 -14.03 2.89
CA HIS A 269 -1.14 -14.39 2.10
C HIS A 269 -0.37 -15.55 2.74
N ILE A 270 -0.05 -15.46 4.03
CA ILE A 270 0.66 -16.51 4.78
C ILE A 270 -0.17 -17.80 4.85
N THR A 271 -1.48 -17.69 5.15
CA THR A 271 -2.37 -18.86 5.23
C THR A 271 -2.39 -19.67 3.93
N LEU A 272 -2.28 -18.99 2.79
CA LEU A 272 -2.31 -19.62 1.46
C LEU A 272 -0.92 -19.83 0.84
N GLU A 273 0.15 -19.45 1.51
CA GLU A 273 1.52 -19.50 0.97
C GLU A 273 1.97 -20.93 0.64
N ARG A 274 1.61 -21.89 1.50
CA ARG A 274 1.95 -23.30 1.31
C ARG A 274 1.04 -24.04 0.31
N ASP A 275 -0.04 -23.40 -0.16
CA ASP A 275 -1.00 -24.02 -1.08
C ASP A 275 -0.55 -23.89 -2.55
N ARG A 276 0.04 -24.97 -3.09
CA ARG A 276 0.61 -25.00 -4.45
C ARG A 276 -0.42 -24.79 -5.58
N GLU A 277 -1.70 -24.95 -5.31
CA GLU A 277 -2.75 -24.84 -6.34
C GLU A 277 -3.31 -23.42 -6.50
N VAL A 278 -2.98 -22.51 -5.60
CA VAL A 278 -3.41 -21.10 -5.65
C VAL A 278 -2.25 -20.14 -5.46
N ARG A 279 -2.41 -18.91 -5.90
CA ARG A 279 -1.51 -17.79 -5.62
C ARG A 279 -2.33 -16.58 -5.19
N THR A 280 -1.72 -15.68 -4.44
CA THR A 280 -2.40 -14.52 -3.86
C THR A 280 -1.69 -13.23 -4.25
N GLU A 281 -2.44 -12.21 -4.66
CA GLU A 281 -1.90 -10.88 -4.96
C GLU A 281 -2.83 -9.80 -4.39
N SER A 282 -2.23 -8.72 -3.86
CA SER A 282 -2.98 -7.58 -3.34
C SER A 282 -3.10 -6.49 -4.41
N PHE A 283 -4.32 -6.04 -4.73
CA PHE A 283 -4.63 -5.00 -5.72
C PHE A 283 -5.30 -3.79 -5.10
N GLY A 284 -5.03 -2.60 -5.64
CA GLY A 284 -5.58 -1.33 -5.17
C GLY A 284 -4.61 -0.56 -4.26
N GLU A 285 -5.09 0.57 -3.73
CA GLU A 285 -4.29 1.54 -2.99
C GLU A 285 -4.85 1.79 -1.59
N GLY A 286 -3.94 1.97 -0.63
CA GLY A 286 -4.25 2.27 0.77
C GLY A 286 -5.36 1.37 1.37
N PRO A 287 -6.42 1.96 1.96
CA PRO A 287 -7.49 1.21 2.63
C PRO A 287 -8.41 0.45 1.67
N LEU A 288 -8.38 0.76 0.37
CA LEU A 288 -9.18 0.08 -0.66
C LEU A 288 -8.44 -1.13 -1.23
N LYS A 289 -7.23 -1.40 -0.76
CA LYS A 289 -6.42 -2.54 -1.20
C LYS A 289 -7.06 -3.86 -0.76
N LYS A 290 -7.21 -4.78 -1.72
CA LYS A 290 -7.89 -6.07 -1.56
C LYS A 290 -7.01 -7.22 -2.00
N VAL A 291 -7.26 -8.43 -1.47
CA VAL A 291 -6.56 -9.65 -1.89
C VAL A 291 -7.35 -10.36 -2.97
N VAL A 292 -6.68 -10.78 -4.03
CA VAL A 292 -7.23 -11.62 -5.09
C VAL A 292 -6.49 -12.95 -5.06
N VAL A 293 -7.27 -14.04 -4.99
CA VAL A 293 -6.76 -15.41 -5.02
C VAL A 293 -6.95 -15.95 -6.43
N PHE A 294 -5.86 -16.40 -7.06
CA PHE A 294 -5.83 -16.95 -8.41
C PHE A 294 -5.53 -18.45 -8.36
N PRO A 295 -6.06 -19.24 -9.30
CA PRO A 295 -5.61 -20.60 -9.49
C PRO A 295 -4.20 -20.58 -10.11
N THR A 296 -3.30 -21.43 -9.62
CA THR A 296 -1.94 -21.57 -10.18
C THR A 296 -1.93 -22.41 -11.45
N ASN A 297 -2.80 -23.41 -11.52
CA ASN A 297 -2.96 -24.23 -12.72
C ASN A 297 -4.02 -23.65 -13.65
N GLU A 298 -3.60 -23.30 -14.87
CA GLU A 298 -4.48 -23.11 -16.01
C GLU A 298 -5.18 -24.45 -16.35
N ARG A 299 -6.14 -24.89 -15.54
CA ARG A 299 -7.08 -25.89 -16.03
C ARG A 299 -7.96 -25.16 -17.05
N PRO A 300 -7.93 -25.55 -18.34
CA PRO A 300 -8.82 -24.93 -19.32
C PRO A 300 -10.26 -25.09 -18.80
N PRO A 301 -11.11 -24.05 -18.95
CA PRO A 301 -12.47 -24.11 -18.47
C PRO A 301 -13.11 -25.38 -19.03
N ARG A 302 -13.63 -26.24 -18.16
CA ARG A 302 -14.37 -27.44 -18.57
C ARG A 302 -15.47 -26.96 -19.51
N ARG A 303 -15.27 -27.13 -20.83
CA ARG A 303 -16.31 -26.91 -21.83
C ARG A 303 -17.45 -27.82 -21.42
N GLY A 304 -18.53 -27.22 -20.90
CA GLY A 304 -19.76 -27.95 -20.66
C GLY A 304 -20.12 -28.64 -21.97
N ASN A 305 -20.22 -29.96 -21.94
CA ASN A 305 -20.77 -30.75 -23.04
C ASN A 305 -22.22 -30.29 -23.25
N GLY A 306 -22.38 -29.23 -24.03
CA GLY A 306 -23.64 -28.82 -24.62
C GLY A 306 -24.07 -29.93 -25.55
N ARG A 307 -24.84 -30.86 -25.00
CA ARG A 307 -25.53 -31.93 -25.73
C ARG A 307 -26.14 -31.30 -26.97
N GLY A 308 -25.58 -31.65 -28.13
CA GLY A 308 -26.17 -31.34 -29.42
C GLY A 308 -27.58 -31.92 -29.45
N ARG A 309 -28.58 -31.07 -29.23
CA ARG A 309 -29.96 -31.36 -29.64
C ARG A 309 -29.96 -31.40 -31.15
N ARG A 310 -29.70 -32.59 -31.71
CA ARG A 310 -30.08 -32.93 -33.08
C ARG A 310 -31.58 -32.75 -33.18
N ARG A 311 -32.01 -31.63 -33.78
CA ARG A 311 -33.35 -31.47 -34.32
C ARG A 311 -33.49 -32.51 -35.42
N ARG A 312 -34.32 -33.53 -35.20
CA ARG A 312 -34.88 -34.34 -36.29
C ARG A 312 -35.97 -33.49 -36.93
N SER A 313 -35.75 -33.12 -38.18
CA SER A 313 -36.77 -32.59 -39.08
C SER A 313 -37.81 -33.68 -39.37
N SER A 314 -39.08 -33.32 -39.22
CA SER A 314 -40.22 -34.00 -39.85
C SER A 314 -40.27 -33.68 -41.34
#